data_AF-A0A8T2IC34-F1
#
_entry.id   AF-A0A8T2IC34-F1
#
_cell.length_a   1.000
_cell.length_b   1.000
_cell.length_c   1.000
_cell.angle_alpha   90.00
_cell.angle_beta   90.00
_cell.angle_gamma   90.00
#
_symmetry.space_group_name_H-M   'P 1'
#
loop_
_entity.id
_entity.type
_entity.pdbx_description
1 polymer ?
#
loop_
_entity_poly.entity_id
_entity_poly.type
_entity_poly.pdbx_seq_one_letter_code
_entity_poly.pdbx_strand_id
1 'polypeptide(L)'
;ASRKAVTRGKAAAKRAQRGSSNVFSMFEQSQIQEFKEAFSCIDQNRDGIISKSDLKETYFQLGKINVNDDELEEMLKEGKGPINFTVFLTLFGEKLNGE
;
A
#
# COMPACT_ATOMS: atom_id res chain seq x y z
N ALA A 1 29.04 42.95 -41.85
CA ALA A 1 29.01 42.60 -40.41
C ALA A 1 27.59 42.15 -40.09
N SER A 2 27.26 41.00 -39.47
CA SER A 2 28.02 39.92 -38.85
C SER A 2 27.13 38.66 -38.85
N ARG A 3 27.77 37.48 -38.84
CA ARG A 3 27.17 36.13 -38.84
C ARG A 3 26.84 35.66 -37.42
N LYS A 4 25.81 34.79 -37.25
CA LYS A 4 25.74 33.55 -36.41
C LYS A 4 24.25 33.12 -36.29
N ALA A 5 23.77 31.99 -36.83
CA ALA A 5 24.05 30.56 -36.59
C ALA A 5 23.36 29.96 -35.33
N VAL A 6 22.34 29.10 -35.61
CA VAL A 6 22.01 27.76 -35.03
C VAL A 6 21.96 27.64 -33.49
N THR A 7 20.88 27.19 -32.84
CA THR A 7 20.57 25.75 -32.65
C THR A 7 19.13 25.49 -32.18
N ARG A 8 18.59 24.41 -32.73
CA ARG A 8 17.42 23.64 -32.28
C ARG A 8 17.67 23.11 -30.86
N GLY A 9 16.69 23.21 -29.98
CA GLY A 9 16.73 22.56 -28.67
C GLY A 9 15.33 22.30 -28.14
N LYS A 10 14.74 21.18 -28.57
CA LYS A 10 13.58 20.58 -27.89
C LYS A 10 13.99 20.32 -26.44
N ALA A 11 13.50 21.12 -25.50
CA ALA A 11 13.50 20.74 -24.10
C ALA A 11 12.46 19.63 -23.94
N ALA A 12 12.96 18.40 -24.11
CA ALA A 12 12.22 17.18 -23.90
C ALA A 12 11.48 17.27 -22.56
N ALA A 13 10.20 16.89 -22.59
CA ALA A 13 9.48 16.46 -21.41
C ALA A 13 10.43 15.57 -20.61
N LYS A 14 10.94 16.08 -19.49
CA LYS A 14 11.48 15.23 -18.43
C LYS A 14 10.28 14.43 -17.96
N ARG A 15 10.05 13.31 -18.65
CA ARG A 15 9.51 12.07 -18.08
C ARG A 15 10.30 11.91 -16.79
N ALA A 16 9.71 12.38 -15.70
CA ALA A 16 9.98 11.81 -14.41
C ALA A 16 9.58 10.35 -14.57
N GLN A 17 10.56 9.50 -14.87
CA GLN A 17 10.56 8.15 -14.36
C GLN A 17 10.49 8.27 -12.84
N ARG A 18 9.28 8.43 -12.33
CA ARG A 18 8.91 7.95 -11.02
C ARG A 18 7.92 6.88 -11.38
N GLY A 19 8.35 5.62 -11.29
CA GLY A 19 7.43 4.51 -11.47
C GLY A 19 6.27 4.74 -10.53
N SER A 20 5.13 5.19 -11.05
CA SER A 20 3.85 4.90 -10.43
C SER A 20 3.63 3.43 -10.74
N SER A 21 4.39 2.56 -10.08
CA SER A 21 4.05 1.16 -10.05
C SER A 21 2.70 1.14 -9.37
N ASN A 22 1.63 1.08 -10.16
CA ASN A 22 0.31 0.80 -9.62
C ASN A 22 0.51 -0.44 -8.78
N VAL A 23 0.36 -0.34 -7.46
CA VAL A 23 0.55 -1.49 -6.57
C VAL A 23 -0.36 -2.64 -7.00
N PHE A 24 -1.54 -2.30 -7.54
CA PHE A 24 -2.48 -3.21 -8.20
C PHE A 24 -1.91 -3.94 -9.44
N SER A 25 -0.88 -3.41 -10.09
CA SER A 25 -0.21 -4.07 -11.22
C SER A 25 0.87 -5.07 -10.78
N MET A 26 1.21 -5.11 -9.49
CA MET A 26 2.15 -6.09 -8.94
C MET A 26 1.50 -7.45 -8.68
N PHE A 27 0.16 -7.51 -8.64
CA PHE A 27 -0.61 -8.68 -8.28
C PHE A 27 -1.56 -9.11 -9.41
N GLU A 28 -1.86 -10.41 -9.46
CA GLU A 28 -2.91 -10.92 -10.34
C GLU A 28 -4.31 -10.54 -9.84
N GLN A 29 -5.31 -10.53 -10.73
CA GLN A 29 -6.69 -10.20 -10.37
C GLN A 29 -7.26 -11.14 -9.29
N SER A 30 -6.90 -12.42 -9.33
CA SER A 30 -7.24 -13.42 -8.30
C SER A 30 -6.67 -13.04 -6.94
N GLN A 31 -5.39 -12.69 -6.87
CA GLN A 31 -4.74 -12.26 -5.63
C GLN A 31 -5.36 -10.98 -5.08
N ILE A 32 -5.66 -10.00 -5.93
CA ILE A 32 -6.33 -8.76 -5.51
C ILE A 32 -7.69 -9.09 -4.88
N GLN A 33 -8.43 -10.05 -5.44
CA GLN A 33 -9.71 -10.49 -4.89
C GLN A 33 -9.53 -11.17 -3.53
N GLU A 34 -8.55 -12.06 -3.38
CA GLU A 34 -8.22 -12.69 -2.09
C GLU A 34 -7.82 -11.66 -1.04
N PHE A 35 -6.99 -10.67 -1.40
CA PHE A 35 -6.62 -9.59 -0.50
C PHE A 35 -7.82 -8.73 -0.11
N LYS A 36 -8.78 -8.52 -1.01
CA LYS A 36 -10.00 -7.77 -0.73
C LYS A 36 -10.90 -8.51 0.25
N GLU A 37 -11.00 -9.83 0.12
CA GLU A 37 -11.74 -10.66 1.05
C GLU A 37 -11.08 -10.69 2.42
N ALA A 38 -9.75 -10.88 2.47
CA ALA A 38 -8.99 -10.81 3.71
C ALA A 38 -9.13 -9.44 4.38
N PHE A 39 -9.03 -8.35 3.63
CA PHE A 39 -9.23 -6.99 4.14
C PHE A 39 -10.65 -6.82 4.72
N SER A 40 -11.67 -7.30 4.02
CA SER A 40 -13.06 -7.23 4.49
C SER A 40 -13.34 -8.11 5.72
N CYS A 41 -12.58 -9.18 5.93
CA CYS A 41 -12.65 -9.98 7.15
C CYS A 41 -12.00 -9.26 8.34
N ILE A 42 -10.98 -8.43 8.09
CA ILE A 42 -10.31 -7.67 9.14
C ILE A 42 -11.11 -6.42 9.49
N ASP A 43 -11.57 -5.66 8.49
CA ASP A 43 -12.37 -4.42 8.62
C ASP A 43 -13.80 -4.71 9.10
N GLN A 44 -13.94 -4.94 10.41
CA GLN A 44 -15.19 -5.33 11.05
C GLN A 44 -16.23 -4.20 10.99
N ASN A 45 -15.77 -2.95 11.14
CA ASN A 45 -16.64 -1.78 11.15
C ASN A 45 -17.01 -1.29 9.73
N ARG A 46 -16.33 -1.78 8.69
CA ARG A 46 -16.52 -1.47 7.27
C ARG A 46 -16.31 0.00 6.91
N ASP A 47 -15.39 0.68 7.60
CA ASP A 47 -15.02 2.08 7.30
C ASP A 47 -13.93 2.17 6.21
N GLY A 48 -13.39 1.03 5.76
CA GLY A 48 -12.35 0.95 4.74
C GLY A 48 -10.94 1.19 5.27
N ILE A 49 -10.75 1.21 6.59
CA ILE A 49 -9.49 1.46 7.29
C ILE A 49 -9.33 0.42 8.41
N ILE A 50 -8.25 -0.35 8.38
CA ILE A 50 -7.95 -1.27 9.48
C ILE A 50 -7.51 -0.47 10.71
N SER A 51 -8.30 -0.54 11.77
CA SER A 51 -7.99 0.06 13.06
C SER A 51 -7.50 -0.97 14.10
N LYS A 52 -7.03 -0.48 15.25
CA LYS A 52 -6.60 -1.34 16.37
C LYS A 52 -7.73 -2.24 16.87
N SER A 53 -8.96 -1.72 16.89
CA SER A 53 -10.15 -2.46 17.30
C SER A 53 -10.47 -3.60 16.34
N ASP A 54 -10.33 -3.36 15.05
CA ASP A 54 -10.54 -4.36 13.99
C ASP A 54 -9.53 -5.51 14.10
N LEU A 55 -8.26 -5.18 14.34
CA LEU A 55 -7.22 -6.18 14.60
C LEU A 55 -7.51 -6.99 15.87
N LYS A 56 -7.87 -6.33 16.98
CA LYS A 56 -8.24 -7.04 18.24
C LYS A 56 -9.35 -8.04 18.02
N GLU A 57 -10.42 -7.61 17.36
CA GLU A 57 -11.58 -8.46 17.07
C GLU A 57 -11.19 -9.61 16.14
N THR A 58 -10.40 -9.34 15.10
CA THR A 58 -9.88 -10.38 14.20
C THR A 58 -9.05 -11.42 14.96
N TYR A 59 -8.14 -11.01 15.84
CA TYR A 59 -7.34 -11.94 16.64
C TYR A 59 -8.18 -12.74 17.63
N PHE A 60 -9.19 -12.10 18.22
CA PHE A 60 -10.15 -12.77 19.09
C PHE A 60 -10.91 -13.87 18.33
N GLN A 61 -11.38 -13.59 17.11
CA GLN A 61 -12.03 -14.57 16.23
C GLN A 61 -11.10 -15.73 15.84
N LEU A 62 -9.79 -15.48 15.74
CA LEU A 62 -8.78 -16.52 15.50
C LEU A 62 -8.37 -17.30 16.77
N GLY A 63 -9.00 -17.03 17.92
CA GLY A 63 -8.72 -17.70 19.19
C GLY A 63 -7.48 -17.16 19.94
N LYS A 64 -6.90 -16.05 19.49
CA LYS A 64 -5.83 -15.33 20.21
C LYS A 64 -6.44 -14.24 21.08
N ILE A 65 -6.59 -14.55 22.37
CA ILE A 65 -7.30 -13.70 23.35
C ILE A 65 -6.35 -12.66 23.99
N ASN A 66 -5.03 -12.85 23.90
CA ASN A 66 -4.02 -12.05 24.62
C ASN A 66 -3.04 -11.36 23.67
N VAL A 67 -3.53 -10.65 22.66
CA VAL A 67 -2.66 -9.80 21.83
C VAL A 67 -2.43 -8.47 22.55
N ASN A 68 -1.15 -8.11 22.72
CA ASN A 68 -0.79 -6.88 23.41
C ASN A 68 -1.12 -5.66 22.56
N ASP A 69 -1.57 -4.61 23.23
CA ASP A 69 -1.91 -3.33 22.61
C ASP A 69 -0.72 -2.70 21.87
N ASP A 70 0.48 -2.84 22.41
CA ASP A 70 1.72 -2.34 21.81
C ASP A 70 2.05 -3.05 20.49
N GLU A 71 1.86 -4.38 20.43
CA GLU A 71 2.10 -5.19 19.22
C GLU A 71 1.16 -4.76 18.09
N LEU A 72 -0.12 -4.54 18.41
CA LEU A 72 -1.09 -4.06 17.44
C LEU A 72 -0.77 -2.64 16.95
N GLU A 73 -0.28 -1.78 17.83
CA GLU A 73 0.17 -0.44 17.44
C GLU A 73 1.40 -0.47 16.55
N GLU A 74 2.34 -1.38 16.80
CA GLU A 74 3.50 -1.60 15.93
C GLU A 74 3.06 -2.07 14.54
N MET A 75 2.11 -3.01 14.46
CA MET A 75 1.53 -3.45 13.18
C MET A 75 0.89 -2.29 12.42
N LEU A 76 0.14 -1.41 13.09
CA LEU A 76 -0.48 -0.25 12.46
C LEU A 76 0.56 0.79 12.01
N LYS A 77 1.67 0.92 12.73
CA LYS A 77 2.78 1.84 12.40
C LYS A 77 3.60 1.40 11.19
N GLU A 78 3.53 0.13 10.79
CA GLU A 78 4.11 -0.31 9.52
C GLU A 78 3.47 0.42 8.32
N GLY A 79 2.18 0.76 8.43
CA GLY A 79 1.48 1.58 7.46
C GLY A 79 1.98 3.03 7.43
N LYS A 80 2.22 3.56 6.24
CA LYS A 80 2.52 5.00 6.01
C LYS A 80 1.24 5.86 6.15
N GLY A 81 0.57 5.77 7.30
CA GLY A 81 -0.73 6.39 7.60
C GLY A 81 -1.85 5.36 7.82
N PRO A 82 -3.14 5.78 7.76
CA PRO A 82 -4.28 4.88 7.92
C PRO A 82 -4.21 3.71 6.92
N ILE A 83 -4.34 2.48 7.44
CA ILE A 83 -4.23 1.26 6.61
C ILE A 83 -5.54 1.03 5.86
N ASN A 84 -5.70 1.76 4.76
CA ASN A 84 -6.73 1.46 3.77
C ASN A 84 -6.27 0.33 2.83
N PHE A 85 -7.17 -0.13 1.96
CA PHE A 85 -6.87 -1.24 1.05
C PHE A 85 -5.63 -1.02 0.16
N THR A 86 -5.34 0.21 -0.26
CA THR A 86 -4.17 0.50 -1.09
C THR A 86 -2.87 0.42 -0.30
N VAL A 87 -2.87 0.92 0.94
CA VAL A 87 -1.73 0.80 1.86
C VAL A 87 -1.51 -0.67 2.21
N PHE A 88 -2.57 -1.42 2.49
CA PHE A 88 -2.52 -2.86 2.73
C PHE A 88 -1.81 -3.60 1.58
N LEU A 89 -2.23 -3.41 0.33
CA LEU A 89 -1.55 -4.02 -0.83
C LEU A 89 -0.09 -3.58 -0.96
N THR A 90 0.22 -2.35 -0.58
CA THR A 90 1.60 -1.82 -0.63
C THR A 90 2.48 -2.53 0.40
N LEU A 91 1.99 -2.71 1.62
CA LEU A 91 2.71 -3.45 2.67
C LEU A 91 2.96 -4.90 2.27
N PHE A 92 1.95 -5.57 1.70
CA PHE A 92 2.11 -6.93 1.20
C PHE A 92 3.04 -6.99 -0.02
N GLY A 93 2.99 -6.02 -0.91
CA GLY A 93 3.90 -5.93 -2.05
C GLY A 93 5.34 -5.74 -1.61
N GLU A 94 5.60 -4.80 -0.70
CA GLU A 94 6.92 -4.57 -0.10
C GLU A 94 7.43 -5.85 0.60
N LYS A 95 6.60 -6.55 1.40
CA LYS A 95 7.02 -7.77 2.10
C LYS A 95 7.18 -9.00 1.18
N LEU A 96 6.36 -9.16 0.14
CA LEU A 96 6.44 -10.30 -0.78
C LEU A 96 7.56 -10.15 -1.82
N ASN A 97 7.91 -8.91 -2.18
CA ASN A 97 8.98 -8.63 -3.13
C ASN A 97 10.38 -8.57 -2.50
N GLY A 98 10.49 -8.68 -1.17
CA GLY A 98 11.73 -8.91 -0.44
C GLY A 98 12.71 -7.74 -0.47
N GLU A 99 12.59 -6.85 0.52
CA GLU A 99 13.75 -6.15 1.10
C GLU A 99 14.03 -6.69 2.50
#